data_AF-L1JBD6-F1
#
_entry.id   AF-L1JBD6-F1
#
_cell.length_a   1.000
_cell.length_b   1.000
_cell.length_c   1.000
_cell.angle_alpha   90.00
_cell.angle_beta   90.00
_cell.angle_gamma   90.00
#
_symmetry.space_group_name_H-M   'P 1'
#
loop_
_entity.id
_entity.type
_entity.pdbx_description
1 polymer ?
#
loop_
_entity_poly.entity_id
_entity_poly.type
_entity_poly.pdbx_seq_one_letter_code
_entity_poly.pdbx_strand_id
1 'polypeptide(L)'
;MLGNELVRSQAAKECWGKSICEHGQQRSICMVCKGKRCEHGRRRSSCKDCKGGSICEHSRQRSICKECKGNGICEHNRRRSTCTECGGQALCQHGRRQWICKDCKGKGICRHGQRRTLCKECGGKSLCEHGRRRSLCRDCGGGSICEHGRRRTTCKECGGGSMCAHGRQRSHCKECGGRGVCEHQRRRSSCKYCKEANTCKGGQQ
;
A
#
# COMPACT_ATOMS: atom_id res chain seq x y z
N MET A 1 -35.47 15.66 59.38
CA MET A 1 -35.40 16.17 58.00
C MET A 1 -33.94 16.45 57.64
N LEU A 2 -33.14 15.43 57.38
CA LEU A 2 -31.75 15.59 56.92
C LEU A 2 -31.57 14.68 55.70
N GLY A 3 -31.60 15.28 54.52
CA GLY A 3 -31.43 14.55 53.28
C GLY A 3 -31.54 15.46 52.07
N ASN A 4 -30.40 15.98 51.62
CA ASN A 4 -29.97 16.00 50.21
C ASN A 4 -28.94 17.11 49.90
N GLU A 5 -27.75 17.02 50.47
CA GLU A 5 -26.58 17.75 49.94
C GLU A 5 -25.37 16.83 49.70
N LEU A 6 -25.61 15.54 49.46
CA LEU A 6 -24.53 14.55 49.26
C LEU A 6 -24.73 13.63 48.04
N VAL A 7 -25.50 14.05 47.04
CA VAL A 7 -25.70 13.29 45.78
C VAL A 7 -25.00 13.96 44.57
N ARG A 8 -23.97 14.79 44.80
CA ARG A 8 -23.11 15.31 43.71
C ARG A 8 -21.65 14.88 43.78
N SER A 9 -21.27 14.03 44.74
CA SER A 9 -19.87 13.63 44.96
C SER A 9 -19.56 12.15 44.69
N GLN A 10 -20.55 11.33 44.30
CA GLN A 10 -20.36 9.89 44.07
C GLN A 10 -20.28 9.46 42.60
N ALA A 11 -20.72 10.28 41.64
CA ALA A 11 -20.68 9.91 40.21
C ALA A 11 -19.34 10.19 39.49
N ALA A 12 -18.28 10.57 40.21
CA ALA A 12 -16.96 10.88 39.62
C ALA A 12 -15.83 9.91 40.04
N LYS A 13 -16.11 8.88 40.85
CA LYS A 13 -15.09 7.95 41.37
C LYS A 13 -15.03 6.58 40.68
N GLU A 14 -15.89 6.30 39.69
CA GLU A 14 -15.98 4.95 39.09
C GLU A 14 -15.39 4.77 37.68
N CYS A 15 -14.58 5.70 37.16
CA CYS A 15 -13.98 5.53 35.82
C CYS A 15 -12.50 5.94 35.66
N TRP A 16 -11.70 5.93 36.74
CA TRP A 16 -10.27 6.27 36.71
C TRP A 16 -9.32 5.08 36.98
N GLY A 17 -9.63 3.88 36.46
CA GLY A 17 -9.02 2.65 37.02
C GLY A 17 -8.38 1.61 36.10
N LYS A 18 -8.37 1.75 34.75
CA LYS A 18 -7.85 0.66 33.87
C LYS A 18 -6.88 1.08 32.78
N SER A 19 -6.77 2.36 32.46
CA SER A 19 -6.00 2.85 31.31
C SER A 19 -4.64 3.45 31.69
N ILE A 20 -4.49 4.00 32.89
CA ILE A 20 -3.27 4.65 33.38
C ILE A 20 -2.56 3.71 34.37
N CYS A 21 -1.23 3.67 34.32
CA CYS A 21 -0.39 2.90 35.24
C CYS A 21 0.00 3.74 36.46
N GLU A 22 0.60 3.11 37.46
CA GLU A 22 1.16 3.80 38.64
C GLU A 22 2.22 4.86 38.29
N HIS A 23 2.85 4.76 37.12
CA HIS A 23 3.81 5.75 36.59
C HIS A 23 3.15 6.95 35.88
N GLY A 24 1.85 7.19 36.08
CA GLY A 24 1.12 8.33 35.50
C GLY A 24 0.93 8.31 33.97
N GLN A 25 1.43 7.28 33.28
CA GLN A 25 1.30 7.11 31.83
C GLN A 25 0.20 6.12 31.47
N GLN A 26 -0.34 6.16 30.25
CA GLN A 26 -1.22 5.09 29.79
C GLN A 26 -0.48 3.75 29.79
N ARG A 27 -1.07 2.69 30.36
CA ARG A 27 -0.50 1.32 30.41
C ARG A 27 -0.08 0.80 29.03
N SER A 28 -0.77 1.24 27.98
CA SER A 28 -0.49 0.90 26.59
C SER A 28 0.85 1.48 26.08
N ILE A 29 1.33 2.58 26.64
CA ILE A 29 2.55 3.29 26.19
C ILE A 29 3.64 3.36 27.26
N CYS A 30 3.34 3.02 28.51
CA CYS A 30 4.31 3.08 29.59
C CYS A 30 5.52 2.17 29.32
N MET A 31 6.71 2.76 29.24
CA MET A 31 7.94 2.00 28.96
C MET A 31 8.36 1.16 30.16
N VAL A 32 8.14 1.66 31.37
CA VAL A 32 8.48 0.98 32.63
C VAL A 32 7.63 -0.28 32.81
N CYS A 33 6.31 -0.19 32.61
CA CYS A 33 5.42 -1.35 32.65
C CYS A 33 5.50 -2.25 31.40
N LYS A 34 6.48 -2.07 30.50
CA LYS A 34 6.60 -2.79 29.22
C LYS A 34 5.30 -2.81 28.42
N GLY A 35 4.73 -1.62 28.22
CA GLY A 35 3.52 -1.41 27.43
C GLY A 35 3.63 -1.90 25.98
N LYS A 36 2.53 -1.71 25.24
CA LYS A 36 2.42 -2.16 23.84
C LYS A 36 3.38 -1.43 22.90
N ARG A 37 3.97 -0.30 23.31
CA ARG A 37 4.98 0.47 22.57
C ARG A 37 6.40 0.14 23.06
N CYS A 38 7.36 0.05 22.15
CA CYS A 38 8.79 -0.07 22.49
C CYS A 38 9.49 1.29 22.39
N GLU A 39 10.73 1.37 22.85
CA GLU A 39 11.59 2.58 22.78
C GLU A 39 11.71 3.14 21.36
N HIS A 40 11.66 2.29 20.33
CA HIS A 40 11.65 2.68 18.92
C HIS A 40 10.33 3.32 18.45
N GLY A 41 9.42 3.71 19.35
CA GLY A 41 8.10 4.29 19.04
C GLY A 41 7.09 3.35 18.36
N ARG A 42 7.51 2.12 18.02
CA ARG A 42 6.70 1.12 17.32
C ARG A 42 5.95 0.22 18.31
N ARG A 43 4.91 -0.46 17.84
CA ARG A 43 4.24 -1.49 18.64
C ARG A 43 5.23 -2.64 18.88
N ARG A 44 5.46 -3.00 20.14
CA ARG A 44 6.49 -3.95 20.59
C ARG A 44 6.37 -5.30 19.87
N SER A 45 5.15 -5.81 19.69
CA SER A 45 4.89 -7.08 18.98
C SER A 45 5.29 -7.07 17.51
N SER A 46 5.33 -5.90 16.85
CA SER A 46 5.67 -5.76 15.43
C SER A 46 6.99 -5.03 15.19
N CYS A 47 7.74 -4.71 16.24
CA CYS A 47 9.02 -4.02 16.11
C CYS A 47 10.09 -5.01 15.61
N LYS A 48 10.75 -4.69 14.49
CA LYS A 48 11.82 -5.54 13.94
C LYS A 48 13.04 -5.54 14.84
N ASP A 49 13.43 -4.37 15.31
CA ASP A 49 14.64 -4.17 16.12
C ASP A 49 14.49 -4.83 17.50
N CYS A 50 13.27 -4.91 18.03
CA CYS A 50 12.97 -5.66 19.26
C CYS A 50 12.65 -7.15 19.01
N LYS A 51 12.75 -7.65 17.77
CA LYS A 51 12.31 -8.99 17.36
C LYS A 51 10.92 -9.36 17.93
N GLY A 52 9.97 -8.44 17.81
CA GLY A 52 8.63 -8.60 18.37
C GLY A 52 7.95 -9.88 17.86
N GLY A 53 7.09 -10.52 18.66
CA GLY A 53 6.55 -11.86 18.35
C GLY A 53 5.79 -11.99 17.00
N SER A 54 5.33 -10.88 16.41
CA SER A 54 4.74 -10.86 15.07
C SER A 54 5.77 -10.84 13.94
N ILE A 55 7.06 -10.74 14.24
CA ILE A 55 8.19 -10.78 13.31
C ILE A 55 8.80 -12.18 13.36
N CYS A 56 9.08 -12.76 12.20
CA CYS A 56 9.82 -14.01 12.08
C CYS A 56 11.33 -13.78 12.02
N GLU A 57 12.12 -14.85 12.05
CA GLU A 57 13.58 -14.81 11.92
C GLU A 57 14.06 -14.10 10.63
N HIS A 58 13.27 -14.19 9.55
CA HIS A 58 13.53 -13.49 8.29
C HIS A 58 13.25 -11.97 8.34
N SER A 59 13.04 -11.38 9.53
CA SER A 59 12.72 -9.96 9.73
C SER A 59 11.48 -9.48 8.96
N ARG A 60 10.58 -10.42 8.65
CA ARG A 60 9.29 -10.21 7.97
C ARG A 60 8.16 -10.45 8.95
N GLN A 61 6.97 -9.92 8.65
CA GLN A 61 5.79 -10.22 9.46
C GLN A 61 5.44 -11.71 9.31
N ARG A 62 5.44 -12.44 10.43
CA ARG A 62 5.34 -13.90 10.51
C ARG A 62 4.13 -14.44 9.77
N SER A 63 2.98 -13.78 9.90
CA SER A 63 1.73 -14.18 9.24
C SER A 63 1.78 -14.16 7.70
N ILE A 64 2.68 -13.39 7.09
CA ILE A 64 2.79 -13.24 5.63
C ILE A 64 4.17 -13.65 5.10
N CYS A 65 5.00 -14.27 5.94
CA CYS A 65 6.29 -14.77 5.53
C CYS A 65 6.11 -16.07 4.71
N LYS A 66 6.65 -16.10 3.49
CA LYS A 66 6.59 -17.28 2.63
C LYS A 66 7.48 -18.42 3.13
N GLU A 67 8.69 -18.07 3.58
CA GLU A 67 9.66 -19.04 4.12
C GLU A 67 9.12 -19.74 5.37
N CYS A 68 8.45 -19.01 6.27
CA CYS A 68 7.83 -19.59 7.46
C CYS A 68 6.44 -20.19 7.21
N LYS A 69 5.94 -20.23 5.95
CA LYS A 69 4.56 -20.61 5.60
C LYS A 69 3.52 -19.98 6.55
N GLY A 70 3.62 -18.67 6.74
CA GLY A 70 2.74 -17.93 7.65
C GLY A 70 1.26 -18.17 7.35
N ASN A 71 0.39 -18.08 8.36
CA ASN A 71 -1.04 -18.38 8.24
C ASN A 71 -1.79 -17.57 7.15
N GLY A 72 -1.27 -16.41 6.76
CA GLY A 72 -1.77 -15.57 5.67
C GLY A 72 -1.29 -15.97 4.28
N ILE A 73 -0.45 -17.00 4.16
CA ILE A 73 -0.01 -17.60 2.90
C ILE A 73 -0.85 -18.87 2.65
N CYS A 74 -1.29 -19.06 1.40
CA CYS A 74 -1.96 -20.29 0.97
C CYS A 74 -0.96 -21.29 0.38
N GLU A 75 -1.43 -22.51 0.08
CA GLU A 75 -0.63 -23.56 -0.57
C GLU A 75 0.00 -23.12 -1.89
N HIS A 76 -0.64 -22.20 -2.63
CA HIS A 76 -0.12 -21.59 -3.86
C HIS A 76 1.02 -20.58 -3.65
N ASN A 77 1.59 -20.47 -2.44
CA ASN A 77 2.62 -19.49 -2.07
C ASN A 77 2.23 -18.02 -2.36
N ARG A 78 0.92 -17.74 -2.38
CA ARG A 78 0.31 -16.42 -2.56
C ARG A 78 -0.33 -15.97 -1.25
N ARG A 79 -0.59 -14.66 -1.11
CA ARG A 79 -1.36 -14.18 0.04
C ARG A 79 -2.78 -14.73 -0.06
N ARG A 80 -3.22 -15.47 0.96
CA ARG A 80 -4.51 -16.17 0.99
C ARG A 80 -5.69 -15.24 0.71
N SER A 81 -5.66 -14.03 1.25
CA SER A 81 -6.72 -13.03 1.05
C SER A 81 -6.87 -12.55 -0.40
N THR A 82 -5.83 -12.70 -1.23
CA THR A 82 -5.82 -12.23 -2.63
C THR A 82 -5.52 -13.35 -3.61
N CYS A 83 -5.58 -14.61 -3.19
CA CYS A 83 -5.34 -15.76 -4.06
C CYS A 83 -6.62 -16.08 -4.82
N THR A 84 -6.56 -16.03 -6.15
CA THR A 84 -7.71 -16.34 -7.02
C THR A 84 -8.12 -17.80 -6.89
N GLU A 85 -7.16 -18.72 -6.85
CA GLU A 85 -7.40 -20.17 -6.74
C GLU A 85 -8.09 -20.54 -5.43
N CYS A 86 -7.77 -19.85 -4.32
CA CYS A 86 -8.43 -20.08 -3.04
C CYS A 86 -9.71 -19.24 -2.83
N GLY A 87 -10.17 -18.48 -3.84
CA GLY A 87 -11.32 -17.57 -3.68
C GLY A 87 -11.12 -16.52 -2.58
N GLY A 88 -9.90 -16.00 -2.42
CA GLY A 88 -9.51 -15.18 -1.28
C GLY A 88 -10.49 -14.03 -0.98
N GLN A 89 -10.74 -13.78 0.31
CA GLN A 89 -11.77 -12.83 0.81
C GLN A 89 -11.74 -11.41 0.20
N ALA A 90 -10.62 -10.95 -0.34
CA ALA A 90 -10.52 -9.65 -0.98
C ALA A 90 -10.98 -9.65 -2.45
N LEU A 91 -11.25 -10.81 -3.04
CA LEU A 91 -11.63 -11.02 -4.45
C LEU A 91 -13.12 -11.35 -4.57
N CYS A 92 -13.78 -10.84 -5.60
CA CYS A 92 -15.15 -11.22 -5.94
C CYS A 92 -15.15 -12.46 -6.83
N GLN A 93 -16.35 -12.97 -7.15
CA GLN A 93 -16.55 -14.07 -8.10
C GLN A 93 -15.88 -13.84 -9.47
N HIS A 94 -15.65 -12.59 -9.87
CA HIS A 94 -14.95 -12.25 -11.11
C HIS A 94 -13.42 -12.25 -10.98
N GLY A 95 -12.85 -12.72 -9.87
CA GLY A 95 -11.41 -12.69 -9.58
C GLY A 95 -10.81 -11.29 -9.40
N ARG A 96 -11.63 -10.23 -9.41
CA ARG A 96 -11.21 -8.84 -9.19
C ARG A 96 -11.35 -8.46 -7.72
N ARG A 97 -10.61 -7.47 -7.24
CA ARG A 97 -10.75 -6.98 -5.86
C ARG A 97 -12.17 -6.49 -5.60
N GLN A 98 -12.88 -7.08 -4.63
CA GLN A 98 -14.30 -6.82 -4.32
C GLN A 98 -14.58 -5.32 -4.20
N TRP A 99 -13.75 -4.60 -3.44
CA TRP A 99 -13.93 -3.18 -3.16
C TRP A 99 -13.97 -2.30 -4.43
N ILE A 100 -13.27 -2.67 -5.50
CA ILE A 100 -13.16 -1.86 -6.73
C ILE A 100 -13.77 -2.55 -7.96
N CYS A 101 -14.47 -3.67 -7.78
CA CYS A 101 -15.10 -4.38 -8.89
C CYS A 101 -16.32 -3.57 -9.37
N LYS A 102 -16.33 -3.17 -10.65
CA LYS A 102 -17.46 -2.44 -11.26
C LYS A 102 -18.72 -3.30 -11.33
N ASP A 103 -18.55 -4.55 -11.76
CA ASP A 103 -19.66 -5.48 -12.00
C ASP A 103 -20.32 -5.90 -10.68
N CYS A 104 -19.58 -5.89 -9.57
CA CYS A 104 -20.13 -6.13 -8.22
C CYS A 104 -20.57 -4.83 -7.52
N LYS A 105 -20.50 -3.67 -8.19
CA LYS A 105 -20.73 -2.34 -7.62
C LYS A 105 -20.02 -2.16 -6.26
N GLY A 106 -18.75 -2.55 -6.20
CA GLY A 106 -17.97 -2.56 -4.97
C GLY A 106 -17.98 -1.19 -4.27
N LYS A 107 -17.80 -1.16 -2.94
CA LYS A 107 -17.89 0.06 -2.11
C LYS A 107 -16.98 1.21 -2.58
N GLY A 108 -15.92 0.92 -3.33
CA GLY A 108 -15.01 1.89 -3.94
C GLY A 108 -15.45 2.45 -5.29
N ILE A 109 -16.57 2.00 -5.85
CA ILE A 109 -17.19 2.50 -7.08
C ILE A 109 -18.30 3.49 -6.71
N CYS A 110 -18.38 4.62 -7.40
CA CYS A 110 -19.43 5.62 -7.21
C CYS A 110 -20.66 5.29 -8.06
N ARG A 111 -21.75 6.04 -7.86
CA ARG A 111 -22.97 5.93 -8.68
C ARG A 111 -22.71 6.18 -10.18
N HIS A 112 -21.67 6.93 -10.52
CA HIS A 112 -21.26 7.21 -11.91
C HIS A 112 -20.38 6.08 -12.52
N GLY A 113 -20.28 4.91 -11.88
CA GLY A 113 -19.51 3.77 -12.39
C GLY A 113 -17.98 3.94 -12.37
N GLN A 114 -17.48 5.06 -11.84
CA GLN A 114 -16.06 5.36 -11.70
C GLN A 114 -15.55 4.99 -10.31
N ARG A 115 -14.24 4.82 -10.16
CA ARG A 115 -13.63 4.70 -8.82
C ARG A 115 -13.89 5.99 -8.06
N ARG A 116 -14.47 5.92 -6.85
CA ARG A 116 -14.81 7.07 -6.01
C ARG A 116 -13.63 8.04 -5.84
N THR A 117 -12.42 7.51 -5.68
CA THR A 117 -11.20 8.30 -5.52
C THR A 117 -10.81 9.11 -6.76
N LEU A 118 -11.30 8.74 -7.94
CA LEU A 118 -10.98 9.33 -9.25
C LEU A 118 -12.20 9.93 -9.94
N CYS A 119 -13.37 9.94 -9.30
CA CYS A 119 -14.57 10.47 -9.89
C CYS A 119 -14.61 11.99 -9.69
N LYS A 120 -14.63 12.75 -10.79
CA LYS A 120 -14.68 14.22 -10.78
C LYS A 120 -15.96 14.72 -10.11
N GLU A 121 -17.10 14.14 -10.47
CA GLU A 121 -18.43 14.50 -9.95
C GLU A 121 -18.60 14.18 -8.47
N CYS A 122 -17.81 13.25 -7.90
CA CYS A 122 -17.81 12.96 -6.47
C CYS A 122 -16.71 13.71 -5.70
N GLY A 123 -15.98 14.64 -6.33
CA GLY A 123 -14.84 15.31 -5.69
C GLY A 123 -13.74 14.35 -5.28
N GLY A 124 -13.46 13.34 -6.12
CA GLY A 124 -12.58 12.23 -5.79
C GLY A 124 -11.26 12.67 -5.16
N LYS A 125 -10.92 12.12 -3.98
CA LYS A 125 -9.76 12.52 -3.16
C LYS A 125 -8.41 12.51 -3.88
N SER A 126 -8.29 11.75 -4.98
CA SER A 126 -7.06 11.70 -5.78
C SER A 126 -7.01 12.76 -6.88
N LEU A 127 -8.05 13.58 -7.06
CA LEU A 127 -8.10 14.69 -8.01
C LEU A 127 -7.88 16.03 -7.30
N CYS A 128 -7.16 16.95 -7.94
CA CYS A 128 -7.03 18.33 -7.47
C CYS A 128 -8.16 19.19 -8.03
N GLU A 129 -8.21 20.45 -7.62
CA GLU A 129 -9.14 21.46 -8.13
C GLU A 129 -9.07 21.60 -9.66
N HIS A 130 -7.88 21.44 -10.25
CA HIS A 130 -7.67 21.42 -11.70
C HIS A 130 -8.23 20.17 -12.41
N GLY A 131 -8.87 19.24 -11.69
CA GLY A 131 -9.38 17.98 -12.24
C GLY A 131 -8.29 16.97 -12.63
N ARG A 132 -7.02 17.28 -12.39
CA ARG A 132 -5.87 16.38 -12.63
C ARG A 132 -5.65 15.49 -11.42
N ARG A 133 -4.95 14.37 -11.58
CA ARG A 133 -4.54 13.57 -10.41
C ARG A 133 -3.59 14.39 -9.52
N ARG A 134 -3.98 14.62 -8.25
CA ARG A 134 -3.10 14.72 -7.05
C ARG A 134 -1.62 14.78 -7.33
N SER A 135 -1.06 13.57 -7.38
CA SER A 135 0.37 13.33 -7.45
C SER A 135 1.02 13.79 -8.77
N LEU A 136 0.24 14.05 -9.81
CA LEU A 136 0.71 14.40 -11.16
C LEU A 136 0.45 15.87 -11.53
N CYS A 137 -0.28 16.61 -10.70
CA CYS A 137 -0.57 18.01 -10.98
C CYS A 137 0.67 18.85 -10.71
N ARG A 138 1.17 19.55 -11.73
CA ARG A 138 2.31 20.47 -11.61
C ARG A 138 1.96 21.68 -10.77
N ASP A 139 0.79 22.25 -11.03
CA ASP A 139 0.30 23.48 -10.38
C ASP A 139 0.12 23.28 -8.85
N CYS A 140 -0.24 22.06 -8.42
CA CYS A 140 -0.34 21.71 -7.01
C CYS A 140 0.95 21.14 -6.40
N GLY A 141 2.08 21.15 -7.12
CA GLY A 141 3.33 20.55 -6.64
C GLY A 141 3.24 19.04 -6.36
N GLY A 142 2.42 18.31 -7.13
CA GLY A 142 2.10 16.91 -6.89
C GLY A 142 3.36 16.06 -6.70
N GLY A 143 3.37 15.19 -5.68
CA GLY A 143 4.59 14.50 -5.23
C GLY A 143 5.28 13.56 -6.24
N SER A 144 4.72 13.32 -7.43
CA SER A 144 5.41 12.64 -8.53
C SER A 144 6.12 13.59 -9.49
N ILE A 145 6.02 14.91 -9.29
CA ILE A 145 6.69 15.96 -10.06
C ILE A 145 7.93 16.42 -9.28
N CYS A 146 9.08 16.57 -9.94
CA CYS A 146 10.29 17.14 -9.36
C CYS A 146 10.30 18.66 -9.49
N GLU A 147 11.28 19.31 -8.86
CA GLU A 147 11.51 20.76 -8.98
C GLU A 147 11.68 21.22 -10.44
N HIS A 148 12.23 20.36 -11.32
CA HIS A 148 12.35 20.61 -12.76
C HIS A 148 11.02 20.53 -13.54
N GLY A 149 9.88 20.38 -12.86
CA GLY A 149 8.56 20.23 -13.47
C GLY A 149 8.36 18.89 -14.22
N ARG A 150 9.33 17.98 -14.20
CA ARG A 150 9.25 16.67 -14.87
C ARG A 150 8.74 15.61 -13.88
N ARG A 151 8.25 14.47 -14.38
CA ARG A 151 7.95 13.33 -13.49
C ARG A 151 9.25 12.86 -12.84
N ARG A 152 9.30 12.77 -11.51
CA ARG A 152 10.46 12.33 -10.72
C ARG A 152 11.05 11.02 -11.25
N THR A 153 10.20 10.08 -11.63
CA THR A 153 10.62 8.76 -12.13
C THR A 153 11.40 8.83 -13.43
N THR A 154 11.15 9.85 -14.28
CA THR A 154 11.75 10.00 -15.62
C THR A 154 12.64 11.23 -15.73
N CYS A 155 12.83 11.99 -14.65
CA CYS A 155 13.69 13.17 -14.65
C CYS A 155 15.15 12.72 -14.70
N LYS A 156 15.90 13.23 -15.68
CA LYS A 156 17.33 12.93 -15.83
C LYS A 156 18.16 13.59 -14.74
N GLU A 157 17.90 14.87 -14.45
CA GLU A 157 18.63 15.63 -13.42
C GLU A 157 18.45 15.01 -12.02
N CYS A 158 17.25 14.52 -11.69
CA CYS A 158 17.02 13.85 -10.41
C CYS A 158 17.46 12.37 -10.39
N GLY A 159 18.08 11.85 -11.46
CA GLY A 159 18.44 10.43 -11.55
C GLY A 159 17.24 9.49 -11.38
N GLY A 160 16.06 9.91 -11.87
CA GLY A 160 14.78 9.23 -11.62
C GLY A 160 14.86 7.73 -11.84
N GLY A 161 14.18 6.92 -11.01
CA GLY A 161 14.36 5.45 -11.01
C GLY A 161 14.10 4.73 -12.35
N SER A 162 13.49 5.40 -13.33
CA SER A 162 13.32 4.88 -14.70
C SER A 162 14.49 5.20 -15.63
N MET A 163 15.45 6.02 -15.21
CA MET A 163 16.61 6.47 -15.98
C MET A 163 17.85 5.67 -15.57
N CYS A 164 18.66 5.26 -16.55
CA CYS A 164 19.97 4.65 -16.31
C CYS A 164 21.08 5.70 -16.24
N ALA A 165 22.28 5.28 -15.86
CA ALA A 165 23.48 6.13 -15.85
C ALA A 165 23.77 6.76 -17.23
N HIS A 166 23.41 6.08 -18.32
CA HIS A 166 23.55 6.58 -19.70
C HIS A 166 22.50 7.64 -20.10
N GLY A 167 21.70 8.15 -19.16
CA GLY A 167 20.68 9.17 -19.43
C GLY A 167 19.50 8.71 -20.30
N ARG A 168 19.35 7.40 -20.51
CA ARG A 168 18.25 6.76 -21.26
C ARG A 168 17.25 6.13 -20.29
N GLN A 169 16.02 5.89 -20.71
CA GLN A 169 15.10 5.08 -19.90
C GLN A 169 15.65 3.65 -19.79
N ARG A 170 15.76 3.11 -18.57
CA ARG A 170 16.29 1.78 -18.26
C ARG A 170 15.64 0.69 -19.11
N SER A 171 14.33 0.77 -19.34
CA SER A 171 13.60 -0.18 -20.18
C SER A 171 14.04 -0.20 -21.64
N HIS A 172 14.66 0.87 -22.14
CA HIS A 172 15.04 1.03 -23.55
C HIS A 172 16.55 1.19 -23.75
N CYS A 173 17.34 1.13 -22.68
CA CYS A 173 18.78 1.25 -22.77
C CYS A 173 19.37 -0.09 -23.24
N LYS A 174 20.07 -0.07 -24.38
CA LYS A 174 20.73 -1.25 -24.95
C LYS A 174 21.87 -1.74 -24.06
N GLU A 175 22.70 -0.81 -23.60
CA GLU A 175 23.84 -1.09 -22.71
C GLU A 175 23.41 -1.67 -21.36
N CYS A 176 22.22 -1.34 -20.87
CA CYS A 176 21.68 -1.94 -19.65
C CYS A 176 20.84 -3.20 -19.90
N GLY A 177 20.75 -3.70 -21.14
CA GLY A 177 19.89 -4.84 -21.48
C GLY A 177 18.41 -4.60 -21.14
N GLY A 178 17.93 -3.37 -21.33
CA GLY A 178 16.59 -2.97 -20.91
C GLY A 178 15.49 -3.89 -21.43
N ARG A 179 14.44 -4.16 -20.62
CA ARG A 179 13.37 -5.12 -20.97
C ARG A 179 12.71 -4.89 -22.34
N GLY A 180 12.71 -3.65 -22.80
CA GLY A 180 12.13 -3.21 -24.08
C GLY A 180 13.10 -3.33 -25.26
N VAL A 181 14.32 -3.82 -25.05
CA VAL A 181 15.30 -4.15 -26.08
C VAL A 181 15.20 -5.65 -26.36
N CYS A 182 15.15 -6.04 -27.63
CA CYS A 182 15.17 -7.45 -28.05
C CYS A 182 16.61 -7.95 -28.21
N GLU A 183 16.76 -9.26 -28.43
CA GLU A 183 18.04 -9.89 -28.77
C GLU A 183 18.70 -9.24 -30.00
N HIS A 184 17.89 -8.75 -30.95
CA HIS A 184 18.35 -8.01 -32.14
C HIS A 184 18.82 -6.57 -31.85
N GLN A 185 19.05 -6.19 -30.59
CA GLN A 185 19.52 -4.85 -30.17
C GLN A 185 18.63 -3.69 -30.68
N ARG A 186 17.35 -3.95 -30.91
CA ARG A 186 16.32 -2.98 -31.33
C ARG A 186 15.23 -2.88 -30.26
N ARG A 187 14.40 -1.84 -30.29
CA ARG A 187 13.22 -1.79 -29.42
C ARG A 187 12.29 -2.94 -29.83
N ARG A 188 11.85 -3.77 -28.88
CA ARG A 188 10.94 -4.90 -29.12
C ARG A 188 9.70 -4.48 -29.90
N SER A 189 9.12 -3.32 -29.56
CA SER A 189 7.93 -2.77 -30.22
C SER A 189 8.16 -2.31 -31.66
N SER A 190 9.41 -2.12 -32.10
CA SER A 190 9.76 -1.68 -33.46
C SER A 190 10.59 -2.71 -34.23
N CYS A 191 10.91 -3.85 -33.62
CA CYS A 191 11.68 -4.91 -34.27
C CYS A 191 10.76 -5.75 -35.16
N LYS A 192 11.05 -5.81 -36.46
CA LYS A 192 10.26 -6.56 -37.45
C LYS A 192 10.05 -8.01 -37.03
N TYR A 193 11.15 -8.71 -36.74
CA TYR A 193 11.14 -10.11 -36.28
C TYR A 193 10.36 -10.31 -34.97
N CYS A 194 10.47 -9.38 -34.01
CA CYS A 194 9.71 -9.49 -32.75
C CYS A 194 8.23 -9.12 -32.91
N LYS A 195 7.86 -8.26 -33.86
CA LYS A 195 6.45 -7.95 -34.15
C LYS A 195 5.74 -9.17 -34.71
N GLU A 196 6.37 -9.84 -35.67
CA GLU A 196 5.87 -11.07 -36.30
C GLU A 196 5.78 -12.23 -35.28
N ALA A 197 6.72 -12.30 -34.32
CA ALA A 197 6.67 -13.28 -33.23
C ALA A 197 5.58 -13.01 -32.17
N ASN A 198 5.13 -11.75 -32.00
CA ASN A 198 4.10 -11.40 -31.01
C ASN A 198 2.66 -11.54 -31.53
N THR A 199 2.46 -11.62 -32.85
CA THR A 199 1.13 -11.85 -33.44
C THR A 199 0.63 -13.29 -33.31
N CYS A 200 1.50 -14.24 -32.93
CA CYS A 200 1.15 -15.67 -32.79
C CYS A 200 0.96 -16.17 -31.34
N LYS A 201 0.75 -15.29 -30.35
CA LYS A 201 0.42 -15.70 -28.97
C LYS A 201 -0.83 -14.98 -28.41
N GLY A 202 -1.91 -15.05 -29.19
CA GLY A 202 -3.24 -14.54 -28.82
C GLY A 202 -4.33 -15.61 -28.67
N GLY A 203 -3.96 -16.90 -28.56
CA GLY A 203 -4.91 -17.99 -28.32
C GLY A 203 -4.28 -19.10 -27.50
N GLN A 204 -5.08 -19.69 -26.60
CA GLN A 204 -4.74 -20.63 -25.51
C GLN A 204 -4.23 -19.91 -24.24
N GLN A 205 -4.92 -19.92 -23.09
CA GLN A 205 -5.94 -20.83 -22.54
C GLN A 205 -7.10 -20.05 -21.91
#